data_AF-A0AAW1QSA4-F1
#
_entry.id   AF-A0AAW1QSA4-F1
#
_cell.length_a   1.000
_cell.length_b   1.000
_cell.length_c   1.000
_cell.angle_alpha   90.00
_cell.angle_beta   90.00
_cell.angle_gamma   90.00
#
_symmetry.space_group_name_H-M   'P 1'
#
loop_
_entity.id
_entity.type
_entity.pdbx_description
1 polymer ?
#
loop_
_entity_poly.entity_id
_entity_poly.type
_entity_poly.pdbx_seq_one_letter_code
_entity_poly.pdbx_strand_id
1 'polypeptide(L)'
;MAGQTYCLCRPGSSNTEAIAPGPSADQLLVTVQRDGVVCLDAITQQRIKGWPLGTEPLTFCHSAVWDAASACFYAVVRTLGADGPLLVVYQAQSGQIVSTSQHTLQPPSADATITSISAAAALLGVLWDQLSGLAHMTALQVVGLEDGRIAVLAGGAVVVSQPQIKPVSLAALVGSLSLTRQAAIREAAPATLPPVSSHTRPAWAAALQEALPAEDSPSAAELSVPLEIRWQQDTDSAELRLEQRVVEQLSSSSSPDAAACQQLVAQALQTRETTGDSLLLPILTGLVQLCGRCACWDALRQLLGHQGLPSLAECPGLAPALLAAQQYNLLDVLLPQARDLPQPDIFNCLRQALVTAPAPDVQQAQAQHHAVLRSAAEAAVQHAEASRGADAQALEAAACLVACVEHFTPQEACLHSLVAMRQDGAMLLGALRRLSTGEAARLAGYLLKWLNAHQGLPVAKVARSCLFGEAVVPGLQQVVEWTSLLIDAHLTAFRLQPHTEQVAGALQRAVEGYVKQFAKLTALRGIAEHIQCRAPLPTLHSMTAAKYSIELLDLRVL
;
A
#
# COMPACT_ATOMS: atom_id res chain seq x y z
N MET A 1 23.20 -0.43 0.98
CA MET A 1 23.09 -0.45 -0.48
C MET A 1 21.68 -0.92 -0.82
N ALA A 2 20.87 -0.10 -1.46
CA ALA A 2 19.53 -0.48 -1.89
C ALA A 2 19.63 -1.47 -3.06
N GLY A 3 18.84 -2.55 -3.04
CA GLY A 3 18.76 -3.48 -4.17
C GLY A 3 18.09 -2.80 -5.36
N GLN A 4 18.81 -2.66 -6.47
CA GLN A 4 18.24 -2.21 -7.74
C GLN A 4 17.60 -3.42 -8.42
N THR A 5 16.31 -3.33 -8.69
CA THR A 5 15.53 -4.32 -9.44
C THR A 5 15.50 -3.91 -10.90
N TYR A 6 15.98 -4.78 -11.80
CA TYR A 6 15.96 -4.54 -13.25
C TYR A 6 14.86 -5.38 -13.91
N CYS A 7 14.16 -4.80 -14.90
CA CYS A 7 13.08 -5.45 -15.62
C CYS A 7 13.53 -5.84 -17.03
N LEU A 8 13.08 -7.01 -17.51
CA LEU A 8 13.48 -7.62 -18.77
C LEU A 8 12.31 -7.64 -19.76
N CYS A 9 12.45 -6.99 -20.93
CA CYS A 9 11.39 -6.93 -21.94
C CYS A 9 11.53 -7.99 -23.04
N ARG A 10 10.39 -8.40 -23.61
CA ARG A 10 10.26 -9.37 -24.70
C ARG A 10 10.55 -8.69 -26.05
N PRO A 11 11.08 -9.40 -27.06
CA PRO A 11 11.00 -8.94 -28.44
C PRO A 11 9.51 -8.85 -28.86
N GLY A 12 9.04 -7.65 -29.21
CA GLY A 12 7.69 -7.41 -29.74
C GLY A 12 6.61 -6.88 -28.78
N SER A 13 6.94 -6.46 -27.54
CA SER A 13 5.96 -5.75 -26.68
C SER A 13 5.91 -4.26 -27.01
N SER A 14 4.71 -3.67 -27.09
CA SER A 14 4.47 -2.27 -27.51
C SER A 14 4.86 -1.19 -26.49
N ASN A 15 5.40 -1.54 -25.32
CA ASN A 15 5.89 -0.59 -24.33
C ASN A 15 7.41 -0.77 -24.16
N THR A 16 8.19 -0.05 -24.95
CA THR A 16 9.63 0.14 -24.75
C THR A 16 9.84 1.46 -24.02
N GLU A 17 10.06 1.39 -22.70
CA GLU A 17 10.75 2.46 -21.99
C GLU A 17 12.22 2.06 -21.85
N ALA A 18 13.11 2.83 -22.49
CA ALA A 18 14.55 2.66 -22.39
C ALA A 18 15.05 3.23 -21.04
N ILE A 19 16.06 2.61 -20.44
CA ILE A 19 16.78 3.16 -19.28
C ILE A 19 18.29 3.16 -19.55
N ALA A 20 18.93 4.33 -19.42
CA ALA A 20 20.35 4.61 -19.17
C ALA A 20 20.51 6.13 -18.89
N PRO A 21 21.48 6.65 -18.08
CA PRO A 21 22.92 6.31 -18.19
C PRO A 21 23.78 6.26 -16.89
N GLY A 22 24.86 5.46 -16.89
CA GLY A 22 25.99 5.59 -15.94
C GLY A 22 26.82 4.30 -15.70
N PRO A 23 28.09 4.37 -15.23
CA PRO A 23 29.11 3.32 -15.37
C PRO A 23 29.06 2.18 -14.32
N SER A 24 27.92 1.92 -13.68
CA SER A 24 27.73 0.90 -12.63
C SER A 24 26.40 0.18 -12.85
N ALA A 25 26.38 -1.16 -12.96
CA ALA A 25 25.19 -2.04 -13.12
C ALA A 25 24.17 -1.71 -14.26
N ASP A 26 24.26 -0.52 -14.86
CA ASP A 26 23.28 0.09 -15.75
C ASP A 26 23.70 0.05 -17.23
N GLN A 27 24.72 -0.77 -17.58
CA GLN A 27 25.23 -0.93 -18.94
C GLN A 27 24.90 -2.29 -19.58
N LEU A 28 24.05 -3.09 -18.94
CA LEU A 28 23.69 -4.43 -19.40
C LEU A 28 22.24 -4.47 -19.83
N LEU A 29 22.02 -4.53 -21.15
CA LEU A 29 20.72 -4.82 -21.73
C LEU A 29 20.60 -6.34 -21.87
N VAL A 30 19.78 -6.96 -21.03
CA VAL A 30 19.53 -8.40 -21.15
C VAL A 30 18.32 -8.60 -22.07
N THR A 31 18.37 -9.57 -22.97
CA THR A 31 17.27 -9.95 -23.84
C THR A 31 17.16 -11.46 -23.93
N VAL A 32 15.95 -11.99 -24.08
CA VAL A 32 15.73 -13.41 -24.26
C VAL A 32 15.55 -13.69 -25.74
N GLN A 33 16.43 -14.51 -26.30
CA GLN A 33 16.33 -15.05 -27.65
C GLN A 33 15.89 -16.51 -27.59
N ARG A 34 15.36 -17.05 -28.70
CA ARG A 34 14.76 -18.41 -28.76
C ARG A 34 15.66 -19.53 -28.22
N ASP A 35 16.97 -19.33 -28.24
CA ASP A 35 18.00 -20.28 -27.85
C ASP A 35 18.69 -19.94 -26.51
N GLY A 36 18.35 -18.82 -25.86
CA GLY A 36 19.01 -18.42 -24.63
C GLY A 36 18.78 -17.00 -24.14
N VAL A 37 19.42 -16.66 -23.03
CA VAL A 37 19.49 -15.28 -22.53
C VAL A 37 20.75 -14.62 -23.08
N VAL A 38 20.63 -13.46 -23.69
CA VAL A 38 21.73 -12.69 -24.26
C VAL A 38 21.85 -11.35 -23.53
N CYS A 39 23.03 -11.10 -22.99
CA CYS A 39 23.43 -9.82 -22.44
C CYS A 39 24.13 -8.99 -23.52
N LEU A 40 23.56 -7.85 -23.84
CA LEU A 40 24.11 -6.82 -24.71
C LEU A 40 24.63 -5.67 -23.84
N ASP A 41 25.69 -5.03 -24.30
CA ASP A 41 26.12 -3.75 -23.77
C ASP A 41 25.10 -2.69 -24.19
N ALA A 42 24.51 -1.97 -23.24
CA ALA A 42 23.42 -1.03 -23.52
C ALA A 42 23.84 0.11 -24.46
N ILE A 43 25.13 0.49 -24.46
CA ILE A 43 25.66 1.61 -25.22
C ILE A 43 26.06 1.14 -26.63
N THR A 44 26.81 0.06 -26.71
CA THR A 44 27.36 -0.43 -27.99
C THR A 44 26.44 -1.42 -28.70
N GLN A 45 25.40 -1.91 -28.01
CA GLN A 45 24.51 -2.99 -28.44
C GLN A 45 25.26 -4.29 -28.82
N GLN A 46 26.54 -4.40 -28.42
CA GLN A 46 27.35 -5.58 -28.69
C GLN A 46 27.08 -6.66 -27.65
N ARG A 47 27.08 -7.91 -28.09
CA ARG A 47 26.90 -9.07 -27.21
C ARG A 47 28.08 -9.20 -26.25
N ILE A 48 27.82 -8.98 -24.96
CA ILE A 48 28.79 -9.20 -23.88
C ILE A 48 28.85 -10.69 -23.54
N LYS A 49 27.69 -11.31 -23.32
CA LYS A 49 27.60 -12.70 -22.87
C LYS A 49 26.27 -13.30 -23.31
N GLY A 50 26.17 -14.61 -23.42
CA GLY A 50 24.88 -15.26 -23.56
C GLY A 50 24.93 -16.71 -23.15
N TRP A 51 23.79 -17.25 -22.77
CA TRP A 51 23.69 -18.57 -22.16
C TRP A 51 22.60 -19.37 -22.84
N PRO A 52 22.95 -20.56 -23.37
CA PRO A 52 21.96 -21.42 -23.99
C PRO A 52 21.04 -21.97 -22.90
N LEU A 53 19.73 -21.89 -23.13
CA LEU A 53 18.72 -22.45 -22.22
C LEU A 53 18.37 -23.92 -22.53
N GLY A 54 19.21 -24.58 -23.33
CA GLY A 54 18.96 -25.92 -23.87
C GLY A 54 18.16 -25.87 -25.17
N THR A 55 18.08 -27.01 -25.85
CA THR A 55 17.38 -27.17 -27.14
C THR A 55 15.86 -27.28 -26.98
N GLU A 56 15.36 -27.38 -25.75
CA GLU A 56 13.92 -27.43 -25.51
C GLU A 56 13.31 -26.02 -25.58
N PRO A 57 12.18 -25.86 -26.30
CA PRO A 57 11.51 -24.57 -26.42
C PRO A 57 10.95 -24.12 -25.06
N LEU A 58 11.74 -23.31 -24.35
CA LEU A 58 11.33 -22.59 -23.14
C LEU A 58 10.72 -21.25 -23.52
N THR A 59 9.57 -20.95 -22.93
CA THR A 59 8.92 -19.63 -23.03
C THR A 59 8.93 -18.96 -21.68
N PHE A 60 9.49 -17.75 -21.59
CA PHE A 60 9.39 -16.96 -20.36
C PHE A 60 7.94 -16.58 -20.13
N CYS A 61 7.42 -16.92 -18.96
CA CYS A 61 6.12 -16.46 -18.50
C CYS A 61 6.21 -14.99 -18.09
N HIS A 62 7.34 -14.57 -17.50
CA HIS A 62 7.55 -13.23 -16.96
C HIS A 62 9.01 -12.77 -17.12
N SER A 63 9.23 -11.47 -16.90
CA SER A 63 10.56 -10.85 -16.81
C SER A 63 11.38 -11.50 -15.69
N ALA A 64 12.66 -11.78 -15.93
CA ALA A 64 13.54 -12.29 -14.89
C ALA A 64 13.97 -11.16 -13.95
N VAL A 65 14.15 -11.48 -12.66
CA VAL A 65 14.54 -10.54 -11.60
C VAL A 65 15.98 -10.81 -11.21
N TRP A 66 16.82 -9.77 -11.21
CA TRP A 66 18.17 -9.83 -10.66
C TRP A 66 18.15 -9.57 -9.16
N ASP A 67 18.82 -10.43 -8.41
CA ASP A 67 19.12 -10.18 -7.01
C ASP A 67 20.63 -9.99 -6.79
N ALA A 68 21.00 -8.75 -6.50
CA ALA A 68 22.36 -8.37 -6.21
C ALA A 68 22.95 -9.09 -4.97
N ALA A 69 22.13 -9.47 -4.00
CA ALA A 69 22.61 -10.11 -2.77
C ALA A 69 23.10 -11.54 -2.99
N SER A 70 22.39 -12.31 -3.82
CA SER A 70 22.80 -13.67 -4.20
C SER A 70 23.59 -13.77 -5.49
N ALA A 71 23.71 -12.65 -6.22
CA ALA A 71 24.23 -12.62 -7.58
C ALA A 71 23.51 -13.64 -8.50
N CYS A 72 22.19 -13.77 -8.33
CA CYS A 72 21.34 -14.69 -9.08
C CYS A 72 20.24 -13.97 -9.85
N PHE A 73 19.90 -14.51 -11.02
CA PHE A 73 18.70 -14.18 -11.77
C PHE A 73 17.61 -15.24 -11.48
N TYR A 74 16.39 -14.77 -11.25
CA TYR A 74 15.20 -15.62 -11.06
C TYR A 74 14.28 -15.44 -12.26
N ALA A 75 13.99 -16.53 -12.97
CA ALA A 75 13.12 -16.50 -14.13
C ALA A 75 12.02 -17.55 -14.03
N VAL A 76 10.80 -17.18 -14.39
CA VAL A 76 9.68 -18.12 -14.51
C VAL A 76 9.52 -18.49 -15.98
N VAL A 77 9.81 -19.74 -16.32
CA VAL A 77 9.77 -20.26 -17.70
C VAL A 77 8.75 -21.40 -17.81
N ARG A 78 8.22 -21.65 -19.00
CA ARG A 78 7.36 -22.79 -19.31
C ARG A 78 7.97 -23.57 -20.47
N THR A 79 8.19 -24.86 -20.28
CA THR A 79 8.52 -25.81 -21.34
C THR A 79 7.28 -26.08 -22.19
N LEU A 80 7.45 -26.06 -23.51
CA LEU A 80 6.38 -26.45 -24.43
C LEU A 80 6.03 -27.93 -24.19
N GLY A 81 4.87 -28.20 -23.58
CA GLY A 81 4.39 -29.56 -23.28
C GLY A 81 4.50 -30.03 -21.83
N ALA A 82 4.98 -29.21 -20.89
CA ALA A 82 4.89 -29.55 -19.45
C ALA A 82 3.74 -28.81 -18.75
N ASP A 83 3.13 -29.48 -17.77
CA ASP A 83 2.09 -28.94 -16.91
C ASP A 83 2.66 -28.07 -15.79
N GLY A 84 3.02 -26.83 -16.15
CA GLY A 84 3.26 -25.77 -15.18
C GLY A 84 4.46 -24.86 -15.49
N PRO A 85 4.50 -23.66 -14.88
CA PRO A 85 5.69 -22.83 -14.88
C PRO A 85 6.80 -23.44 -14.00
N LEU A 86 8.04 -23.24 -14.43
CA LEU A 86 9.27 -23.65 -13.77
C LEU A 86 10.01 -22.40 -13.28
N LEU A 87 10.44 -22.37 -12.03
CA LEU A 87 11.35 -21.34 -11.54
C LEU A 87 12.80 -21.79 -11.80
N VAL A 88 13.50 -21.00 -12.61
CA VAL A 88 14.94 -21.18 -12.89
C VAL A 88 15.70 -20.17 -12.06
N VAL A 89 16.66 -20.66 -11.26
CA VAL A 89 17.63 -19.82 -10.55
C VAL A 89 18.98 -19.93 -11.25
N TYR A 90 19.48 -18.80 -11.71
CA TYR A 90 20.73 -18.72 -12.47
C TYR A 90 21.76 -17.87 -11.74
N GLN A 91 22.95 -18.42 -11.45
CA GLN A 91 23.98 -17.70 -10.71
C GLN A 91 24.99 -17.07 -11.67
N ALA A 92 25.10 -15.74 -11.64
CA ALA A 92 25.88 -14.98 -12.61
C ALA A 92 27.38 -15.25 -12.56
N GLN A 93 27.90 -15.58 -11.37
CA GLN A 93 29.33 -15.81 -11.15
C GLN A 93 29.81 -17.14 -11.75
N SER A 94 29.05 -18.22 -11.52
CA SER A 94 29.40 -19.56 -12.01
C SER A 94 29.01 -19.78 -13.47
N GLY A 95 28.08 -18.98 -13.97
CA GLY A 95 27.57 -19.14 -15.32
C GLY A 95 26.62 -20.33 -15.48
N GLN A 96 26.19 -20.96 -14.37
CA GLN A 96 25.41 -22.20 -14.36
C GLN A 96 24.01 -22.00 -13.80
N ILE A 97 23.07 -22.85 -14.25
CA ILE A 97 21.76 -23.00 -13.63
C ILE A 97 21.97 -23.74 -12.31
N VAL A 98 21.65 -23.11 -11.19
CA VAL A 98 21.91 -23.67 -9.85
C VAL A 98 20.74 -24.52 -9.38
N SER A 99 19.51 -24.16 -9.77
CA SER A 99 18.32 -24.92 -9.43
C SER A 99 17.21 -24.76 -10.46
N THR A 100 16.53 -25.86 -10.75
CA THR A 100 15.28 -25.93 -11.50
C THR A 100 14.25 -26.64 -10.63
N SER A 101 13.19 -25.93 -10.24
CA SER A 101 12.09 -26.52 -9.46
C SER A 101 10.85 -26.67 -10.35
N GLN A 102 10.47 -27.92 -10.64
CA GLN A 102 9.17 -28.24 -11.22
C GLN A 102 8.13 -28.28 -10.11
N HIS A 103 7.13 -27.41 -10.19
CA HIS A 103 5.97 -27.46 -9.30
C HIS A 103 4.73 -27.82 -10.11
N THR A 104 4.29 -29.07 -9.97
CA THR A 104 3.07 -29.58 -10.63
C THR A 104 1.83 -29.03 -9.93
N LEU A 105 0.90 -28.48 -10.70
CA LEU A 105 -0.41 -28.06 -10.21
C LEU A 105 -1.26 -29.30 -9.87
N GLN A 106 -1.41 -29.64 -8.59
CA GLN A 106 -2.61 -30.36 -8.16
C GLN A 106 -3.74 -29.34 -7.93
N PRO A 107 -4.93 -29.50 -8.54
CA PRO A 107 -6.06 -28.63 -8.26
C PRO A 107 -6.45 -28.78 -6.77
N PRO A 108 -6.62 -27.67 -6.04
CA PRO A 108 -6.80 -27.72 -4.58
C PRO A 108 -8.20 -28.23 -4.22
N SER A 109 -8.26 -29.20 -3.30
CA SER A 109 -9.49 -29.47 -2.55
C SER A 109 -9.76 -28.29 -1.61
N ALA A 110 -10.98 -27.75 -1.65
CA ALA A 110 -11.38 -26.49 -1.02
C ALA A 110 -11.09 -26.38 0.50
N ASP A 111 -10.95 -27.49 1.21
CA ASP A 111 -10.88 -27.50 2.68
C ASP A 111 -9.47 -27.30 3.28
N ALA A 112 -8.39 -27.50 2.51
CA ALA A 112 -7.01 -27.37 3.01
C ALA A 112 -6.44 -25.94 2.87
N THR A 113 -7.03 -25.13 2.00
CA THR A 113 -6.50 -23.81 1.60
C THR A 113 -6.82 -22.71 2.61
N ILE A 114 -7.92 -22.84 3.37
CA ILE A 114 -8.39 -21.80 4.30
C ILE A 114 -7.63 -21.82 5.65
N THR A 115 -7.17 -23.00 6.07
CA THR A 115 -6.41 -23.18 7.32
C THR A 115 -4.93 -22.80 7.20
N SER A 116 -4.31 -23.01 6.02
CA SER A 116 -2.90 -22.69 5.79
C SER A 116 -2.65 -21.20 5.53
N ILE A 117 -3.55 -20.52 4.79
CA ILE A 117 -3.41 -19.10 4.45
C ILE A 117 -3.76 -18.20 5.65
N SER A 118 -4.74 -18.56 6.49
CA SER A 118 -5.08 -17.74 7.67
C SER A 118 -4.00 -17.78 8.76
N ALA A 119 -3.29 -18.90 8.91
CA ALA A 119 -2.15 -19.00 9.82
C ALA A 119 -0.92 -18.21 9.32
N ALA A 120 -0.64 -18.22 8.01
CA ALA A 120 0.44 -17.43 7.42
C ALA A 120 0.13 -15.92 7.41
N ALA A 121 -1.12 -15.52 7.18
CA ALA A 121 -1.55 -14.12 7.18
C ALA A 121 -1.54 -13.49 8.58
N ALA A 122 -1.77 -14.26 9.65
CA ALA A 122 -1.64 -13.81 11.03
C ALA A 122 -0.17 -13.61 11.48
N LEU A 123 0.78 -14.31 10.85
CA LEU A 123 2.21 -14.26 11.18
C LEU A 123 3.01 -13.24 10.33
N LEU A 124 2.54 -12.90 9.13
CA LEU A 124 3.25 -12.04 8.16
C LEU A 124 2.68 -10.63 8.05
N GLY A 125 2.21 -10.04 9.15
CA GLY A 125 1.64 -8.68 9.17
C GLY A 125 2.53 -7.59 8.54
N VAL A 126 3.85 -7.78 8.53
CA VAL A 126 4.83 -6.85 7.92
C VAL A 126 4.95 -7.02 6.39
N LEU A 127 4.72 -8.22 5.86
CA LEU A 127 4.79 -8.50 4.41
C LEU A 127 3.43 -8.27 3.72
N TRP A 128 2.32 -8.47 4.43
CA TRP A 128 0.98 -8.22 3.87
C TRP A 128 0.74 -6.75 3.54
N ASP A 129 1.34 -5.81 4.30
CA ASP A 129 1.25 -4.37 4.05
C ASP A 129 1.96 -3.93 2.76
N GLN A 130 2.93 -4.72 2.27
CA GLN A 130 3.54 -4.52 0.94
C GLN A 130 2.75 -5.21 -0.18
N LEU A 131 1.96 -6.23 0.15
CA LEU A 131 1.21 -7.06 -0.80
C LEU A 131 -0.28 -6.66 -0.93
N SER A 132 -0.82 -5.85 -0.02
CA SER A 132 -2.24 -5.47 -0.01
C SER A 132 -2.67 -4.62 -1.21
N GLY A 133 -1.73 -3.96 -1.89
CA GLY A 133 -1.97 -3.32 -3.19
C GLY A 133 -2.27 -4.30 -4.33
N LEU A 134 -2.09 -5.60 -4.13
CA LEU A 134 -2.26 -6.67 -5.12
C LEU A 134 -3.49 -7.56 -4.83
N ALA A 135 -4.37 -7.15 -3.90
CA ALA A 135 -5.47 -7.98 -3.38
C ALA A 135 -6.57 -8.35 -4.39
N HIS A 136 -6.51 -7.85 -5.63
CA HIS A 136 -7.39 -8.24 -6.73
C HIS A 136 -6.82 -9.40 -7.58
N MET A 137 -5.68 -10.00 -7.23
CA MET A 137 -5.00 -11.01 -8.06
C MET A 137 -5.19 -12.44 -7.53
N THR A 138 -5.66 -13.34 -8.39
CA THR A 138 -6.21 -14.67 -8.06
C THR A 138 -5.19 -15.79 -7.82
N ALA A 139 -3.88 -15.51 -7.75
CA ALA A 139 -2.89 -16.54 -7.45
C ALA A 139 -1.65 -15.97 -6.74
N LEU A 140 -1.46 -16.37 -5.48
CA LEU A 140 -0.26 -16.13 -4.69
C LEU A 140 0.45 -17.47 -4.47
N GLN A 141 1.71 -17.60 -4.91
CA GLN A 141 2.55 -18.77 -4.66
C GLN A 141 3.77 -18.36 -3.83
N VAL A 142 4.12 -19.16 -2.83
CA VAL A 142 5.26 -18.92 -1.96
C VAL A 142 6.22 -20.10 -2.10
N VAL A 143 7.45 -19.83 -2.52
CA VAL A 143 8.50 -20.82 -2.73
C VAL A 143 9.64 -20.56 -1.73
N GLY A 144 9.97 -21.56 -0.92
CA GLY A 144 11.15 -21.52 -0.06
C GLY A 144 12.41 -21.81 -0.87
N LEU A 145 13.43 -20.98 -0.74
CA LEU A 145 14.75 -21.17 -1.35
C LEU A 145 15.67 -21.95 -0.39
N GLU A 146 16.64 -22.69 -0.93
CA GLU A 146 17.55 -23.55 -0.16
C GLU A 146 18.42 -22.79 0.85
N ASP A 147 18.60 -21.48 0.66
CA ASP A 147 19.36 -20.59 1.54
C ASP A 147 18.52 -19.89 2.61
N GLY A 148 17.28 -20.36 2.83
CA GLY A 148 16.37 -19.86 3.86
C GLY A 148 15.65 -18.56 3.49
N ARG A 149 15.73 -18.13 2.23
CA ARG A 149 14.95 -17.01 1.69
C ARG A 149 13.60 -17.48 1.15
N ILE A 150 12.69 -16.54 0.95
CA ILE A 150 11.35 -16.82 0.43
C ILE A 150 11.15 -16.02 -0.85
N ALA A 151 10.81 -16.70 -1.93
CA ALA A 151 10.35 -16.10 -3.18
C ALA A 151 8.81 -16.15 -3.22
N VAL A 152 8.16 -14.99 -3.34
CA VAL A 152 6.71 -14.88 -3.50
C VAL A 152 6.41 -14.54 -4.95
N LEU A 153 5.64 -15.40 -5.62
CA LEU A 153 5.00 -15.11 -6.90
C LEU A 153 3.61 -14.53 -6.64
N ALA A 154 3.40 -13.27 -7.00
CA ALA A 154 2.10 -12.60 -6.91
C ALA A 154 1.85 -11.85 -8.22
N GLY A 155 0.81 -12.24 -8.96
CA GLY A 155 0.39 -11.48 -10.15
C GLY A 155 1.42 -11.37 -11.28
N GLY A 156 2.37 -12.30 -11.36
CA GLY A 156 3.47 -12.26 -12.34
C GLY A 156 4.73 -11.51 -11.89
N ALA A 157 4.77 -10.98 -10.66
CA ALA A 157 5.97 -10.46 -10.03
C ALA A 157 6.60 -11.52 -9.10
N VAL A 158 7.94 -11.58 -9.08
CA VAL A 158 8.72 -12.42 -8.15
C VAL A 158 9.38 -11.49 -7.13
N VAL A 159 9.08 -11.67 -5.84
CA VAL A 159 9.72 -10.93 -4.74
C VAL A 159 10.52 -11.91 -3.90
N VAL A 160 11.83 -11.72 -3.80
CA VAL A 160 12.72 -12.54 -2.96
C VAL A 160 13.06 -11.75 -1.69
N SER A 161 12.75 -12.30 -0.52
CA SER A 161 13.04 -11.68 0.77
C SER A 161 13.84 -12.61 1.69
N GLN A 162 14.81 -12.03 2.41
CA GLN A 162 15.56 -12.70 3.45
C GLN A 162 15.06 -12.19 4.82
N PRO A 163 14.51 -13.06 5.69
CA PRO A 163 14.12 -12.64 7.03
C PRO A 163 15.38 -12.31 7.85
N GLN A 164 15.71 -11.02 8.01
CA GLN A 164 16.76 -10.60 8.94
C GLN A 164 16.23 -10.63 10.37
N ILE A 165 16.60 -11.66 11.13
CA ILE A 165 16.42 -11.69 12.58
C ILE A 165 17.71 -11.15 13.22
N LYS A 166 17.70 -9.87 13.62
CA LYS A 166 18.65 -9.34 14.62
C LYS A 166 17.94 -9.19 15.96
N PRO A 167 18.52 -9.59 17.09
CA PRO A 167 18.02 -9.20 18.39
C PRO A 167 18.32 -7.70 18.58
N VAL A 168 17.28 -6.87 18.67
CA VAL A 168 17.42 -5.41 18.79
C VAL A 168 16.88 -4.94 20.13
N SER A 169 17.70 -4.22 20.90
CA SER A 169 17.24 -3.42 22.04
C SER A 169 16.65 -2.09 21.53
N LEU A 170 15.61 -1.61 22.21
CA LEU A 170 14.79 -0.43 21.84
C LEU A 170 15.59 0.84 21.52
N ALA A 171 16.79 1.01 22.09
CA ALA A 171 17.66 2.15 21.84
C ALA A 171 18.30 2.15 20.44
N ALA A 172 18.55 0.98 19.84
CA ALA A 172 19.15 0.88 18.50
C ALA A 172 18.13 1.11 17.37
N LEU A 173 16.84 0.87 17.63
CA LEU A 173 15.75 1.10 16.68
C LEU A 173 15.45 2.60 16.52
N VAL A 174 15.51 3.36 17.62
CA VAL A 174 15.24 4.80 17.62
C VAL A 174 16.41 5.59 17.02
N GLY A 175 17.66 5.19 17.25
CA GLY A 175 18.84 5.87 16.71
C GLY A 175 19.11 5.65 15.21
N SER A 176 18.74 4.49 14.65
CA SER A 176 19.04 4.14 13.24
C SER A 176 18.05 4.75 12.23
N LEU A 177 16.82 5.04 12.65
CA LEU A 177 15.80 5.65 11.78
C LEU A 177 15.99 7.16 11.57
N SER A 178 16.66 7.86 12.49
CA SER A 178 16.89 9.31 12.38
C SER A 178 18.12 9.69 11.55
N LEU A 179 19.19 8.89 11.59
CA LEU A 179 20.46 9.20 10.90
C LEU A 179 20.46 8.82 9.42
N THR A 180 19.78 7.73 9.05
CA THR A 180 19.73 7.27 7.64
C THR A 180 18.87 8.19 6.75
N ARG A 181 17.96 8.98 7.35
CA ARG A 181 17.04 9.88 6.63
C ARG A 181 17.61 11.29 6.44
N GLN A 182 18.45 11.78 7.35
CA GLN A 182 19.08 13.11 7.22
C GLN A 182 20.17 13.17 6.14
N ALA A 183 20.81 12.03 5.82
CA ALA A 183 21.76 11.95 4.71
C ALA A 183 21.08 12.04 3.33
N ALA A 184 19.85 11.54 3.20
CA ALA A 184 19.11 11.52 1.92
C ALA A 184 18.45 12.86 1.56
N ILE A 185 18.28 13.77 2.52
CA ILE A 185 17.55 15.05 2.32
C ILE A 185 18.49 16.18 1.85
N ARG A 186 19.80 15.98 1.83
CA ARG A 186 20.77 17.05 1.48
C ARG A 186 21.17 17.12 0.00
N GLU A 187 20.66 16.27 -0.88
CA GLU A 187 21.23 16.11 -2.23
C GLU A 187 20.21 16.06 -3.40
N ALA A 188 19.09 16.77 -3.32
CA ALA A 188 18.20 16.91 -4.48
C ALA A 188 17.57 18.32 -4.57
N ALA A 189 18.10 19.15 -5.47
CA ALA A 189 17.41 20.33 -6.01
C ALA A 189 16.88 19.98 -7.41
N PRO A 190 15.65 20.42 -7.80
CA PRO A 190 14.99 19.89 -8.99
C PRO A 190 15.34 20.69 -10.25
N ALA A 191 15.70 19.98 -11.32
CA ALA A 191 15.61 20.49 -12.68
C ALA A 191 14.24 20.13 -13.25
N THR A 192 13.49 21.13 -13.70
CA THR A 192 12.17 21.01 -14.31
C THR A 192 12.26 20.32 -15.67
N LEU A 193 11.57 19.18 -15.82
CA LEU A 193 11.26 18.55 -17.11
C LEU A 193 9.77 18.74 -17.44
N PRO A 194 9.39 18.85 -18.72
CA PRO A 194 8.01 19.01 -19.15
C PRO A 194 7.22 17.68 -19.08
N PRO A 195 5.87 17.73 -19.04
CA PRO A 195 5.04 16.55 -18.82
C PRO A 195 5.05 15.57 -20.01
N VAL A 196 5.00 14.28 -19.68
CA VAL A 196 4.91 13.14 -20.61
C VAL A 196 3.46 13.01 -21.05
N SER A 197 3.18 13.15 -22.35
CA SER A 197 1.89 12.88 -22.96
C SER A 197 1.84 11.47 -23.55
N SER A 198 0.66 10.85 -23.51
CA SER A 198 0.40 9.52 -24.04
C SER A 198 0.55 9.49 -25.56
N HIS A 199 1.43 8.63 -26.06
CA HIS A 199 1.64 8.43 -27.49
C HIS A 199 0.89 7.17 -27.99
N THR A 200 0.10 7.31 -29.06
CA THR A 200 -0.47 6.18 -29.79
C THR A 200 0.48 5.68 -30.89
N ARG A 201 0.25 4.45 -31.36
CA ARG A 201 1.08 3.75 -32.36
C ARG A 201 1.22 4.59 -33.64
N PRO A 202 2.43 4.76 -34.20
CA PRO A 202 2.61 5.53 -35.43
C PRO A 202 1.93 4.84 -36.62
N ALA A 203 1.37 5.62 -37.54
CA ALA A 203 0.57 5.14 -38.67
C ALA A 203 1.27 4.09 -39.56
N TRP A 204 2.61 4.09 -39.61
CA TRP A 204 3.36 3.07 -40.34
C TRP A 204 3.27 1.67 -39.70
N ALA A 205 2.99 1.55 -38.40
CA ALA A 205 2.87 0.26 -37.72
C ALA A 205 1.65 -0.54 -38.20
N ALA A 206 0.57 0.14 -38.61
CA ALA A 206 -0.57 -0.49 -39.28
C ALA A 206 -0.23 -0.88 -40.73
N ALA A 207 0.47 0.00 -41.46
CA ALA A 207 0.94 -0.28 -42.82
C ALA A 207 1.94 -1.46 -42.88
N LEU A 208 2.77 -1.65 -41.86
CA LEU A 208 3.70 -2.79 -41.78
C LEU A 208 3.01 -4.11 -41.44
N GLN A 209 1.83 -4.04 -40.82
CA GLN A 209 0.99 -5.21 -40.50
C GLN A 209 0.17 -5.65 -41.73
N GLU A 210 -0.20 -4.71 -42.61
CA GLU A 210 -0.78 -4.99 -43.94
C GLU A 210 0.27 -5.41 -44.98
N ALA A 211 1.52 -4.99 -44.83
CA ALA A 211 2.60 -5.25 -45.79
C ALA A 211 3.42 -6.53 -45.52
N LEU A 212 3.02 -7.39 -44.57
CA LEU A 212 3.64 -8.71 -44.38
C LEU A 212 3.09 -9.71 -45.42
N PRO A 213 3.85 -10.08 -46.47
CA PRO A 213 3.39 -11.11 -47.39
C PRO A 213 3.40 -12.47 -46.70
N ALA A 214 2.40 -13.30 -47.02
CA ALA A 214 2.45 -14.73 -46.73
C ALA A 214 3.69 -15.35 -47.40
N GLU A 215 4.36 -16.23 -46.67
CA GLU A 215 5.63 -16.85 -47.03
C GLU A 215 5.67 -17.36 -48.47
N ASP A 216 6.55 -16.77 -49.32
CA ASP A 216 7.51 -17.50 -50.15
C ASP A 216 8.40 -16.56 -50.99
N SER A 217 9.71 -16.63 -50.69
CA SER A 217 10.90 -16.13 -51.41
C SER A 217 11.30 -14.63 -51.38
N PRO A 218 12.61 -14.32 -51.25
CA PRO A 218 13.10 -12.97 -50.99
C PRO A 218 13.60 -12.27 -52.26
N SER A 219 13.12 -11.05 -52.49
CA SER A 219 13.83 -10.05 -53.30
C SER A 219 14.05 -8.83 -52.40
N ALA A 220 15.32 -8.50 -52.19
CA ALA A 220 15.76 -7.38 -51.38
C ALA A 220 15.38 -6.06 -52.07
N ALA A 221 14.13 -5.63 -51.91
CA ALA A 221 13.72 -4.26 -52.12
C ALA A 221 13.93 -3.51 -50.80
N GLU A 222 14.79 -2.51 -50.83
CA GLU A 222 15.08 -1.60 -49.71
C GLU A 222 13.78 -1.03 -49.13
N LEU A 223 13.39 -1.54 -47.96
CA LEU A 223 12.40 -0.89 -47.10
C LEU A 223 13.01 0.42 -46.61
N SER A 224 12.76 1.49 -47.35
CA SER A 224 13.04 2.86 -46.92
C SER A 224 12.12 3.21 -45.75
N VAL A 225 12.63 3.03 -44.53
CA VAL A 225 11.96 3.52 -43.33
C VAL A 225 12.07 5.05 -43.37
N PRO A 226 10.95 5.80 -43.46
CA PRO A 226 11.01 7.26 -43.45
C PRO A 226 11.61 7.74 -42.12
N LEU A 227 12.70 8.52 -42.21
CA LEU A 227 13.49 9.00 -41.08
C LEU A 227 12.76 10.02 -40.17
N GLU A 228 11.51 10.37 -40.48
CA GLU A 228 10.74 11.37 -39.74
C GLU A 228 9.55 10.71 -39.04
N ILE A 229 9.79 10.25 -37.80
CA ILE A 229 8.73 9.77 -36.91
C ILE A 229 7.94 10.99 -36.43
N ARG A 230 6.82 11.28 -37.09
CA ARG A 230 5.86 12.28 -36.60
C ARG A 230 4.86 11.59 -35.69
N TRP A 231 4.97 11.86 -34.39
CA TRP A 231 3.93 11.54 -33.42
C TRP A 231 2.72 12.43 -33.73
N GLN A 232 1.64 11.85 -34.25
CA GLN A 232 0.37 12.55 -34.34
C GLN A 232 -0.22 12.59 -32.94
N GLN A 233 -0.15 13.77 -32.33
CA GLN A 233 -0.90 14.06 -31.12
C GLN A 233 -2.37 14.09 -31.51
N ASP A 234 -3.19 13.20 -30.94
CA ASP A 234 -4.63 13.23 -31.15
C ASP A 234 -5.21 14.43 -30.39
N THR A 235 -5.09 15.60 -31.01
CA THR A 235 -5.53 16.89 -30.45
C THR A 235 -7.03 16.96 -30.24
N ASP A 236 -7.79 15.99 -30.76
CA ASP A 236 -9.26 15.98 -30.73
C ASP A 236 -9.86 14.93 -29.80
N SER A 237 -9.04 14.28 -28.97
CA SER A 237 -9.55 13.34 -27.96
C SER A 237 -10.52 14.05 -27.01
N ALA A 238 -11.65 13.39 -26.73
CA ALA A 238 -12.69 13.91 -25.83
C ALA A 238 -12.13 14.22 -24.43
N GLU A 239 -11.13 13.45 -23.99
CA GLU A 239 -10.42 13.65 -22.72
C GLU A 239 -9.65 14.97 -22.68
N LEU A 240 -8.93 15.31 -23.77
CA LEU A 240 -8.19 16.57 -23.84
C LEU A 240 -9.12 17.78 -23.80
N ARG A 241 -10.29 17.69 -24.45
CA ARG A 241 -11.34 18.73 -24.38
C ARG A 241 -11.94 18.84 -22.98
N LEU A 242 -12.13 17.71 -22.30
CA LEU A 242 -12.62 17.70 -20.92
C LEU A 242 -11.58 18.33 -19.98
N GLU A 243 -10.31 17.95 -20.12
CA GLU A 243 -9.20 18.53 -19.35
C GLU A 243 -9.11 20.05 -19.53
N GLN A 244 -9.13 20.53 -20.78
CA GLN A 244 -9.12 21.96 -21.08
C GLN A 244 -10.28 22.71 -20.40
N ARG A 245 -11.48 22.14 -20.42
CA ARG A 245 -12.66 22.75 -19.77
C ARG A 245 -12.55 22.75 -18.24
N VAL A 246 -12.01 21.69 -17.65
CA VAL A 246 -11.76 21.63 -16.20
C VAL A 246 -10.74 22.69 -15.79
N VAL A 247 -9.64 22.81 -16.55
CA VAL A 247 -8.60 23.82 -16.32
C VAL A 247 -9.14 25.24 -16.51
N GLU A 248 -9.96 25.47 -17.53
CA GLU A 248 -10.61 26.76 -17.79
C GLU A 248 -11.52 27.17 -16.62
N GLN A 249 -12.35 26.25 -16.12
CA GLN A 249 -13.23 26.51 -14.97
C GLN A 249 -12.44 26.74 -13.68
N LEU A 250 -11.39 25.97 -13.43
CA LEU A 250 -10.52 26.16 -12.25
C LEU A 250 -9.81 27.51 -12.27
N SER A 251 -9.38 27.94 -13.46
CA SER A 251 -8.66 29.20 -13.68
C SER A 251 -9.60 30.42 -13.67
N SER A 252 -10.89 30.22 -13.95
CA SER A 252 -11.87 31.29 -13.87
C SER A 252 -11.99 31.81 -12.43
N SER A 253 -11.87 33.14 -12.27
CA SER A 253 -11.99 33.82 -10.97
C SER A 253 -13.44 34.03 -10.55
N SER A 254 -14.39 33.87 -11.47
CA SER A 254 -15.81 33.81 -11.17
C SER A 254 -16.11 32.60 -10.28
N SER A 255 -16.99 32.76 -9.30
CA SER A 255 -17.52 31.63 -8.53
C SER A 255 -18.12 30.63 -9.52
N PRO A 256 -17.56 29.41 -9.63
CA PRO A 256 -18.09 28.42 -10.56
C PRO A 256 -19.54 28.07 -10.19
N ASP A 257 -20.40 27.95 -11.20
CA ASP A 257 -21.79 27.55 -11.03
C ASP A 257 -21.86 26.07 -10.66
N ALA A 258 -22.61 25.73 -9.62
CA ALA A 258 -22.82 24.36 -9.18
C ALA A 258 -23.42 23.48 -10.30
N ALA A 259 -24.30 24.05 -11.13
CA ALA A 259 -24.89 23.34 -12.26
C ALA A 259 -23.83 22.99 -13.33
N ALA A 260 -22.91 23.92 -13.62
CA ALA A 260 -21.82 23.68 -14.57
C ALA A 260 -20.86 22.61 -14.05
N CYS A 261 -20.56 22.60 -12.74
CA CYS A 261 -19.74 21.57 -12.11
C CYS A 261 -20.38 20.18 -12.20
N GLN A 262 -21.68 20.06 -11.89
CA GLN A 262 -22.42 18.81 -12.05
C GLN A 262 -22.41 18.29 -13.49
N GLN A 263 -22.59 19.18 -14.47
CA GLN A 263 -22.54 18.81 -15.90
C GLN A 263 -21.16 18.30 -16.32
N LEU A 264 -20.08 18.92 -15.83
CA LEU A 264 -18.71 18.45 -16.13
C LEU A 264 -18.43 17.08 -15.54
N VAL A 265 -18.85 16.83 -14.29
CA VAL A 265 -18.71 15.52 -13.66
C VAL A 265 -19.51 14.47 -14.41
N ALA A 266 -20.77 14.77 -14.78
CA ALA A 266 -21.59 13.84 -15.56
C ALA A 266 -20.95 13.52 -16.93
N GLN A 267 -20.37 14.51 -17.61
CA GLN A 267 -19.65 14.30 -18.87
C GLN A 267 -18.39 13.46 -18.69
N ALA A 268 -17.64 13.65 -17.60
CA ALA A 268 -16.48 12.84 -17.27
C ALA A 268 -16.85 11.37 -17.03
N LEU A 269 -17.90 11.14 -16.24
CA LEU A 269 -18.42 9.80 -15.97
C LEU A 269 -18.92 9.13 -17.25
N GLN A 270 -19.66 9.84 -18.09
CA GLN A 270 -20.10 9.32 -19.39
C GLN A 270 -18.93 9.00 -20.32
N THR A 271 -17.90 9.85 -20.36
CA THR A 271 -16.70 9.59 -21.18
C THR A 271 -16.04 8.29 -20.74
N ARG A 272 -15.89 8.09 -19.42
CA ARG A 272 -15.39 6.84 -18.86
C ARG A 272 -16.26 5.63 -19.17
N GLU A 273 -17.58 5.75 -19.10
CA GLU A 273 -18.48 4.64 -19.48
C GLU A 273 -18.31 4.25 -20.95
N THR A 274 -18.01 5.22 -21.83
CA THR A 274 -17.79 4.95 -23.26
C THR A 274 -16.41 4.39 -23.57
N THR A 275 -15.36 4.85 -22.90
CA THR A 275 -13.98 4.40 -23.16
C THR A 275 -13.62 3.14 -22.37
N GLY A 276 -14.25 2.92 -21.21
CA GLY A 276 -13.88 1.87 -20.26
C GLY A 276 -12.65 2.18 -19.43
N ASP A 277 -11.95 3.28 -19.74
CA ASP A 277 -10.70 3.67 -19.10
C ASP A 277 -10.92 4.53 -17.85
N SER A 278 -9.97 4.48 -16.92
CA SER A 278 -10.00 5.34 -15.74
C SER A 278 -9.69 6.78 -16.13
N LEU A 279 -10.32 7.76 -15.49
CA LEU A 279 -10.03 9.16 -15.76
C LEU A 279 -8.57 9.45 -15.42
N LEU A 280 -7.91 10.22 -16.29
CA LEU A 280 -6.58 10.73 -16.04
C LEU A 280 -6.55 11.48 -14.72
N LEU A 281 -5.50 11.25 -13.92
CA LEU A 281 -5.38 11.81 -12.58
C LEU A 281 -5.53 13.36 -12.54
N PRO A 282 -4.95 14.15 -13.46
CA PRO A 282 -5.13 15.61 -13.45
C PRO A 282 -6.59 16.03 -13.62
N ILE A 283 -7.36 15.33 -14.47
CA ILE A 283 -8.78 15.60 -14.69
C ILE A 283 -9.57 15.27 -13.43
N LEU A 284 -9.31 14.10 -12.82
CA LEU A 284 -9.96 13.67 -11.59
C LEU A 284 -9.71 14.69 -10.46
N THR A 285 -8.46 15.03 -10.21
CA THR A 285 -8.04 16.00 -9.19
C THR A 285 -8.70 17.36 -9.45
N GLY A 286 -8.71 17.84 -10.69
CA GLY A 286 -9.34 19.09 -11.06
C GLY A 286 -10.86 19.10 -10.83
N LEU A 287 -11.56 18.01 -11.19
CA LEU A 287 -12.99 17.86 -10.94
C LEU A 287 -13.31 17.81 -9.45
N VAL A 288 -12.49 17.13 -8.65
CA VAL A 288 -12.67 17.06 -7.19
C VAL A 288 -12.49 18.43 -6.55
N GLN A 289 -11.46 19.18 -6.95
CA GLN A 289 -11.25 20.56 -6.48
C GLN A 289 -12.42 21.47 -6.88
N LEU A 290 -12.93 21.35 -8.11
CA LEU A 290 -14.12 22.08 -8.55
C LEU A 290 -15.33 21.72 -7.68
N CYS A 291 -15.59 20.43 -7.44
CA CYS A 291 -16.69 20.00 -6.58
C CYS A 291 -16.58 20.58 -5.17
N GLY A 292 -15.36 20.59 -4.61
CA GLY A 292 -15.08 21.20 -3.31
C GLY A 292 -15.35 22.70 -3.27
N ARG A 293 -14.96 23.44 -4.31
CA ARG A 293 -15.19 24.89 -4.43
C ARG A 293 -16.67 25.24 -4.65
N CYS A 294 -17.37 24.45 -5.47
CA CYS A 294 -18.79 24.66 -5.79
C CYS A 294 -19.75 24.07 -4.74
N ALA A 295 -19.23 23.37 -3.74
CA ALA A 295 -20.01 22.55 -2.80
C ALA A 295 -20.94 21.53 -3.50
N CYS A 296 -20.49 20.94 -4.62
CA CYS A 296 -21.23 19.92 -5.37
C CYS A 296 -20.96 18.51 -4.80
N TRP A 297 -21.44 18.26 -3.58
CA TRP A 297 -21.12 17.03 -2.84
C TRP A 297 -21.69 15.75 -3.46
N ASP A 298 -22.86 15.81 -4.09
CA ASP A 298 -23.46 14.66 -4.76
C ASP A 298 -22.65 14.24 -6.00
N ALA A 299 -22.16 15.21 -6.77
CA ALA A 299 -21.29 14.96 -7.91
C ALA A 299 -19.95 14.36 -7.45
N LEU A 300 -19.39 14.87 -6.35
CA LEU A 300 -18.19 14.30 -5.74
C LEU A 300 -18.42 12.86 -5.27
N ARG A 301 -19.58 12.56 -4.66
CA ARG A 301 -19.95 11.20 -4.26
C ARG A 301 -20.01 10.24 -5.44
N GLN A 302 -20.64 10.65 -6.53
CA GLN A 302 -20.69 9.85 -7.76
C GLN A 302 -19.29 9.58 -8.29
N LEU A 303 -18.46 10.63 -8.39
CA LEU A 303 -17.09 10.53 -8.86
C LEU A 303 -16.25 9.55 -8.03
N LEU A 304 -16.34 9.62 -6.69
CA LEU A 304 -15.65 8.72 -5.76
C LEU A 304 -16.18 7.28 -5.80
N GLY A 305 -17.46 7.10 -6.11
CA GLY A 305 -18.04 5.77 -6.30
C GLY A 305 -17.48 5.04 -7.52
N HIS A 306 -17.03 5.77 -8.53
CA HIS A 306 -16.41 5.20 -9.72
C HIS A 306 -14.88 5.11 -9.62
N GLN A 307 -14.21 6.10 -9.03
CA GLN A 307 -12.74 6.16 -8.93
C GLN A 307 -12.30 6.66 -7.56
N GLY A 308 -11.48 5.87 -6.87
CA GLY A 308 -10.82 6.34 -5.65
C GLY A 308 -9.81 7.44 -5.92
N LEU A 309 -9.65 8.35 -4.98
CA LEU A 309 -8.63 9.39 -5.05
C LEU A 309 -7.27 8.86 -4.57
N PRO A 310 -6.19 8.98 -5.37
CA PRO A 310 -4.90 8.47 -4.95
C PRO A 310 -4.23 9.32 -3.87
N SER A 311 -4.50 10.63 -3.81
CA SER A 311 -3.88 11.55 -2.85
C SER A 311 -4.80 12.75 -2.56
N LEU A 312 -4.99 13.10 -1.29
CA LEU A 312 -5.65 14.36 -0.92
C LEU A 312 -4.66 15.52 -0.83
N ALA A 313 -3.35 15.26 -0.92
CA ALA A 313 -2.36 16.32 -0.99
C ALA A 313 -2.52 17.20 -2.24
N GLU A 314 -3.06 16.63 -3.31
CA GLU A 314 -3.40 17.35 -4.54
C GLU A 314 -4.68 18.20 -4.40
N CYS A 315 -5.51 17.96 -3.37
CA CYS A 315 -6.77 18.66 -3.14
C CYS A 315 -6.82 19.33 -1.75
N PRO A 316 -5.91 20.29 -1.48
CA PRO A 316 -5.83 20.92 -0.16
C PRO A 316 -7.12 21.67 0.19
N GLY A 317 -7.57 21.52 1.44
CA GLY A 317 -8.78 22.14 1.97
C GLY A 317 -10.07 21.34 1.71
N LEU A 318 -10.03 20.25 0.93
CA LEU A 318 -11.23 19.47 0.63
C LEU A 318 -11.84 18.82 1.89
N ALA A 319 -11.04 18.11 2.68
CA ALA A 319 -11.54 17.45 3.88
C ALA A 319 -12.08 18.45 4.93
N PRO A 320 -11.41 19.58 5.21
CA PRO A 320 -11.99 20.64 6.04
C PRO A 320 -13.27 21.25 5.46
N ALA A 321 -13.38 21.40 4.14
CA ALA A 321 -14.58 21.91 3.49
C ALA A 321 -15.77 20.94 3.62
N LEU A 322 -15.53 19.63 3.47
CA LEU A 322 -16.54 18.61 3.69
C LEU A 322 -17.03 18.57 5.14
N LEU A 323 -16.10 18.69 6.08
CA LEU A 323 -16.43 18.72 7.50
C LEU A 323 -17.26 19.96 7.86
N ALA A 324 -16.88 21.12 7.32
CA ALA A 324 -17.63 22.37 7.48
C ALA A 324 -19.02 22.30 6.82
N ALA A 325 -19.15 21.62 5.69
CA ALA A 325 -20.41 21.36 5.00
C ALA A 325 -21.21 20.18 5.60
N GLN A 326 -20.77 19.64 6.75
CA GLN A 326 -21.44 18.57 7.50
C GLN A 326 -21.63 17.28 6.67
N GLN A 327 -20.76 17.03 5.68
CA GLN A 327 -20.79 15.87 4.78
C GLN A 327 -20.03 14.67 5.37
N TYR A 328 -20.39 14.23 6.58
CA TYR A 328 -19.68 13.16 7.30
C TYR A 328 -19.66 11.84 6.52
N ASN A 329 -20.79 11.45 5.93
CA ASN A 329 -20.88 10.21 5.15
C ASN A 329 -19.94 10.23 3.92
N LEU A 330 -19.60 11.41 3.39
CA LEU A 330 -18.64 11.50 2.29
C LEU A 330 -17.20 11.44 2.80
N LEU A 331 -16.93 11.98 3.99
CA LEU A 331 -15.63 11.84 4.65
C LEU A 331 -15.31 10.37 4.98
N ASP A 332 -16.32 9.61 5.37
CA ASP A 332 -16.20 8.17 5.64
C ASP A 332 -15.79 7.37 4.40
N VAL A 333 -16.21 7.79 3.21
CA VAL A 333 -15.78 7.17 1.95
C VAL A 333 -14.41 7.69 1.52
N LEU A 334 -14.20 9.00 1.67
CA LEU A 334 -13.02 9.70 1.16
C LEU A 334 -11.73 9.37 1.91
N LEU A 335 -11.75 9.50 3.25
CA LEU A 335 -10.54 9.43 4.06
C LEU A 335 -9.88 8.04 4.06
N PRO A 336 -10.62 6.92 4.09
CA PRO A 336 -9.99 5.59 4.02
C PRO A 336 -9.33 5.28 2.68
N GLN A 337 -9.80 5.92 1.60
CA GLN A 337 -9.22 5.77 0.25
C GLN A 337 -8.00 6.67 0.06
N ALA A 338 -7.91 7.77 0.79
CA ALA A 338 -6.82 8.73 0.69
C ALA A 338 -5.51 8.15 1.26
N ARG A 339 -4.43 8.31 0.50
CA ARG A 339 -3.08 7.90 0.93
C ARG A 339 -2.46 8.87 1.94
N ASP A 340 -2.75 10.15 1.79
CA ASP A 340 -2.16 11.23 2.56
C ASP A 340 -3.17 12.38 2.73
N LEU A 341 -3.05 13.13 3.83
CA LEU A 341 -3.79 14.35 4.07
C LEU A 341 -2.79 15.45 4.44
N PRO A 342 -2.85 16.65 3.83
CA PRO A 342 -1.98 17.74 4.21
C PRO A 342 -2.03 18.05 5.71
N GLN A 343 -0.88 18.34 6.32
CA GLN A 343 -0.80 18.78 7.71
C GLN A 343 -1.78 19.92 8.07
N PRO A 344 -1.96 20.99 7.26
CA PRO A 344 -2.96 22.02 7.58
C PRO A 344 -4.39 21.46 7.61
N ASP A 345 -4.71 20.49 6.75
CA ASP A 345 -6.04 19.90 6.67
C ASP A 345 -6.31 18.97 7.85
N ILE A 346 -5.35 18.12 8.23
CA ILE A 346 -5.44 17.31 9.45
C ILE A 346 -5.72 18.21 10.66
N PHE A 347 -4.95 19.30 10.81
CA PHE A 347 -5.14 20.24 11.91
C PHE A 347 -6.52 20.91 11.87
N ASN A 348 -6.96 21.40 10.70
CA ASN A 348 -8.25 22.07 10.56
C ASN A 348 -9.43 21.11 10.83
N CYS A 349 -9.36 19.87 10.34
CA CYS A 349 -10.34 18.83 10.62
C CYS A 349 -10.41 18.51 12.12
N LEU A 350 -9.25 18.29 12.77
CA LEU A 350 -9.20 18.05 14.21
C LEU A 350 -9.78 19.23 15.00
N ARG A 351 -9.41 20.45 14.64
CA ARG A 351 -9.88 21.65 15.33
C ARG A 351 -11.40 21.79 15.25
N GLN A 352 -11.98 21.59 14.08
CA GLN A 352 -13.42 21.66 13.85
C GLN A 352 -14.16 20.51 14.57
N ALA A 353 -13.63 19.29 14.53
CA ALA A 353 -14.24 18.14 15.19
C ALA A 353 -14.15 18.20 16.73
N LEU A 354 -13.12 18.86 17.29
CA LEU A 354 -12.89 18.97 18.74
C LEU A 354 -13.51 20.23 19.38
N VAL A 355 -14.40 20.97 18.70
CA VAL A 355 -15.07 22.16 19.24
C VAL A 355 -16.07 21.80 20.35
N THR A 356 -15.93 22.36 21.55
CA THR A 356 -16.77 21.99 22.72
C THR A 356 -18.25 22.39 22.64
N ALA A 357 -18.60 23.35 21.79
CA ALA A 357 -19.98 23.85 21.65
C ALA A 357 -20.28 24.08 20.17
N PRO A 358 -20.54 23.01 19.39
CA PRO A 358 -20.94 23.15 18.01
C PRO A 358 -22.30 23.85 17.91
N ALA A 359 -22.53 24.57 16.82
CA ALA A 359 -23.81 25.19 16.50
C ALA A 359 -24.92 24.12 16.38
N PRO A 360 -26.20 24.47 16.62
CA PRO A 360 -27.28 23.48 16.72
C PRO A 360 -27.51 22.69 15.42
N ASP A 361 -27.24 23.31 14.27
CA ASP A 361 -27.24 22.67 12.94
C ASP A 361 -26.14 21.61 12.84
N VAL A 362 -24.91 21.94 13.25
CA VAL A 362 -23.79 21.01 13.29
C VAL A 362 -24.09 19.84 14.24
N GLN A 363 -24.67 20.11 15.42
CA GLN A 363 -25.09 19.06 16.35
C GLN A 363 -26.12 18.12 15.74
N GLN A 364 -27.10 18.66 15.01
CA GLN A 364 -28.12 17.86 14.34
C GLN A 364 -27.50 16.97 13.27
N ALA A 365 -26.59 17.49 12.45
CA ALA A 365 -25.91 16.68 11.43
C ALA A 365 -25.00 15.60 12.03
N GLN A 366 -24.30 15.91 13.13
CA GLN A 366 -23.54 14.92 13.91
C GLN A 366 -24.45 13.81 14.45
N ALA A 367 -25.62 14.17 14.98
CA ALA A 367 -26.61 13.20 15.46
C ALA A 367 -27.18 12.32 14.33
N GLN A 368 -27.42 12.90 13.15
CA GLN A 368 -27.84 12.15 11.96
C GLN A 368 -26.77 11.16 11.52
N HIS A 369 -25.51 11.59 11.47
CA HIS A 369 -24.38 10.72 11.14
C HIS A 369 -24.23 9.58 12.17
N HIS A 370 -24.35 9.88 13.46
CA HIS A 370 -24.36 8.86 14.52
C HIS A 370 -25.51 7.85 14.38
N ALA A 371 -26.69 8.30 13.93
CA ALA A 371 -27.81 7.40 13.64
C ALA A 371 -27.53 6.46 12.45
N VAL A 372 -26.80 6.93 11.43
CA VAL A 372 -26.33 6.08 10.32
C VAL A 372 -25.33 5.02 10.82
N LEU A 373 -24.39 5.41 11.69
CA LEU A 373 -23.47 4.44 12.31
C LEU A 373 -24.22 3.43 13.18
N ARG A 374 -25.27 3.85 13.89
CA ARG A 374 -26.14 2.95 14.66
C ARG A 374 -26.85 1.94 13.77
N SER A 375 -27.46 2.37 12.66
CA SER A 375 -28.13 1.44 11.76
C SER A 375 -27.14 0.46 11.10
N ALA A 376 -25.92 0.90 10.79
CA ALA A 376 -24.86 0.02 10.32
C ALA A 376 -24.43 -1.02 11.38
N ALA A 377 -24.33 -0.61 12.66
CA ALA A 377 -24.04 -1.52 13.76
C ALA A 377 -25.16 -2.56 13.95
N GLU A 378 -26.43 -2.14 13.91
CA GLU A 378 -27.59 -3.04 13.99
C GLU A 378 -27.61 -4.06 12.84
N ALA A 379 -27.33 -3.60 11.61
CA ALA A 379 -27.23 -4.48 10.44
C ALA A 379 -26.07 -5.50 10.58
N ALA A 380 -24.93 -5.07 11.10
CA ALA A 380 -23.79 -5.96 11.34
C ALA A 380 -24.10 -7.02 12.42
N VAL A 381 -24.81 -6.65 13.50
CA VAL A 381 -25.27 -7.60 14.52
C VAL A 381 -26.24 -8.60 13.91
N GLN A 382 -27.23 -8.16 13.14
CA GLN A 382 -28.18 -9.05 12.46
C GLN A 382 -27.47 -10.03 11.52
N HIS A 383 -26.45 -9.56 10.79
CA HIS A 383 -25.64 -10.41 9.92
C HIS A 383 -24.85 -11.46 10.74
N ALA A 384 -24.23 -11.05 11.84
CA ALA A 384 -23.50 -11.95 12.74
C ALA A 384 -24.42 -13.01 13.37
N GLU A 385 -25.62 -12.62 13.81
CA GLU A 385 -26.64 -13.53 14.35
C GLU A 385 -27.15 -14.50 13.29
N ALA A 386 -27.38 -14.03 12.06
CA ALA A 386 -27.80 -14.88 10.93
C ALA A 386 -26.75 -15.96 10.61
N SER A 387 -25.46 -15.64 10.78
CA SER A 387 -24.37 -16.63 10.65
C SER A 387 -24.32 -17.65 11.79
N ARG A 388 -25.12 -17.47 12.86
CA ARG A 388 -25.09 -18.26 14.10
C ARG A 388 -23.69 -18.34 14.73
N GLY A 389 -22.89 -17.30 14.54
CA GLY A 389 -21.50 -17.23 14.98
C GLY A 389 -20.53 -18.15 14.23
N ALA A 390 -20.95 -18.75 13.11
CA ALA A 390 -20.04 -19.48 12.22
C ALA A 390 -19.05 -18.53 11.54
N ASP A 391 -19.47 -17.28 11.30
CA ASP A 391 -18.60 -16.24 10.76
C ASP A 391 -18.01 -15.37 11.88
N ALA A 392 -16.78 -15.73 12.28
CA ALA A 392 -16.02 -14.97 13.26
C ALA A 392 -15.70 -13.54 12.79
N GLN A 393 -15.65 -13.26 11.48
CA GLN A 393 -15.44 -11.90 10.96
C GLN A 393 -16.70 -11.05 11.14
N ALA A 394 -17.88 -11.62 10.87
CA ALA A 394 -19.15 -10.92 11.09
C ALA A 394 -19.37 -10.56 12.57
N LEU A 395 -19.09 -11.49 13.48
CA LEU A 395 -19.18 -11.23 14.94
C LEU A 395 -18.25 -10.11 15.39
N GLU A 396 -17.02 -10.09 14.87
CA GLU A 396 -16.05 -9.06 15.21
C GLU A 396 -16.44 -7.69 14.63
N ALA A 397 -16.88 -7.67 13.37
CA ALA A 397 -17.41 -6.48 12.73
C ALA A 397 -18.54 -5.85 13.53
N ALA A 398 -19.50 -6.69 13.96
CA ALA A 398 -20.60 -6.28 14.81
C ALA A 398 -20.09 -5.71 16.15
N ALA A 399 -19.16 -6.39 16.82
CA ALA A 399 -18.63 -5.93 18.10
C ALA A 399 -17.89 -4.58 17.99
N CYS A 400 -17.08 -4.39 16.95
CA CYS A 400 -16.40 -3.13 16.66
C CYS A 400 -17.40 -1.98 16.42
N LEU A 401 -18.41 -2.20 15.58
CA LEU A 401 -19.41 -1.18 15.25
C LEU A 401 -20.34 -0.85 16.42
N VAL A 402 -20.70 -1.84 17.24
CA VAL A 402 -21.45 -1.59 18.48
C VAL A 402 -20.64 -0.70 19.41
N ALA A 403 -19.34 -1.00 19.58
CA ALA A 403 -18.45 -0.19 20.40
C ALA A 403 -18.31 1.26 19.86
N CYS A 404 -18.29 1.48 18.54
CA CYS A 404 -18.32 2.81 17.92
C CYS A 404 -19.54 3.65 18.35
N VAL A 405 -20.69 3.00 18.52
CA VAL A 405 -21.96 3.71 18.70
C VAL A 405 -22.27 3.91 20.18
N GLU A 406 -21.99 2.92 21.02
CA GLU A 406 -22.36 2.94 22.44
C GLU A 406 -21.45 3.80 23.31
N HIS A 407 -20.15 3.88 22.98
CA HIS A 407 -19.16 4.54 23.85
C HIS A 407 -18.83 5.98 23.45
N PHE A 408 -19.30 6.42 22.28
CA PHE A 408 -18.91 7.69 21.69
C PHE A 408 -20.11 8.62 21.53
N THR A 409 -19.87 9.90 21.80
CA THR A 409 -20.84 10.95 21.51
C THR A 409 -20.97 11.15 19.99
N PRO A 410 -22.08 11.75 19.49
CA PRO A 410 -22.21 12.05 18.07
C PRO A 410 -21.08 12.89 17.50
N GLN A 411 -20.54 13.81 18.30
CA GLN A 411 -19.39 14.62 17.92
C GLN A 411 -18.10 13.80 17.79
N GLU A 412 -17.84 12.91 18.76
CA GLU A 412 -16.66 12.04 18.75
C GLU A 412 -16.72 11.03 17.59
N ALA A 413 -17.91 10.59 17.20
CA ALA A 413 -18.08 9.68 16.07
C ALA A 413 -17.54 10.25 14.75
N CYS A 414 -17.61 11.58 14.56
CA CYS A 414 -17.02 12.24 13.39
C CYS A 414 -15.49 12.16 13.32
N LEU A 415 -14.81 11.79 14.42
CA LEU A 415 -13.36 11.57 14.44
C LEU A 415 -12.97 10.17 13.95
N HIS A 416 -13.91 9.23 13.86
CA HIS A 416 -13.62 7.83 13.51
C HIS A 416 -12.85 7.74 12.19
N SER A 417 -13.38 8.35 11.13
CA SER A 417 -12.80 8.31 9.79
C SER A 417 -11.45 9.04 9.71
N LEU A 418 -11.27 10.11 10.49
CA LEU A 418 -10.01 10.84 10.55
C LEU A 418 -8.91 10.03 11.23
N VAL A 419 -9.22 9.31 12.31
CA VAL A 419 -8.26 8.47 13.02
C VAL A 419 -8.04 7.12 12.32
N ALA A 420 -9.05 6.63 11.60
CA ALA A 420 -8.96 5.40 10.81
C ALA A 420 -8.20 5.56 9.49
N MET A 421 -7.85 6.78 9.10
CA MET A 421 -7.04 7.05 7.93
C MET A 421 -5.55 6.75 8.21
N ARG A 422 -4.86 6.15 7.24
CA ARG A 422 -3.40 5.98 7.31
C ARG A 422 -2.74 7.33 7.02
N GLN A 423 -1.79 7.74 7.87
CA GLN A 423 -1.11 9.03 7.72
C GLN A 423 0.40 8.86 7.90
N ASP A 424 1.17 9.75 7.26
CA ASP A 424 2.59 9.87 7.58
C ASP A 424 2.73 10.43 9.00
N GLY A 425 3.43 9.69 9.87
CA GLY A 425 3.58 10.05 11.27
C GLY A 425 4.22 11.44 11.49
N ALA A 426 5.07 11.93 10.58
CA ALA A 426 5.65 13.27 10.70
C ALA A 426 4.63 14.36 10.38
N MET A 427 3.79 14.16 9.36
CA MET A 427 2.68 15.05 9.03
C MET A 427 1.65 15.11 10.16
N LEU A 428 1.28 13.94 10.69
CA LEU A 428 0.36 13.83 11.82
C LEU A 428 0.94 14.51 13.07
N LEU A 429 2.20 14.24 13.44
CA LEU A 429 2.86 14.89 14.57
C LEU A 429 2.91 16.41 14.42
N GLY A 430 3.19 16.90 13.21
CA GLY A 430 3.17 18.33 12.90
C GLY A 430 1.78 18.96 13.09
N ALA A 431 0.71 18.25 12.77
CA ALA A 431 -0.67 18.71 13.00
C ALA A 431 -1.02 18.68 14.50
N LEU A 432 -0.67 17.59 15.20
CA LEU A 432 -0.95 17.42 16.62
C LEU A 432 -0.27 18.48 17.49
N ARG A 433 0.98 18.87 17.17
CA ARG A 433 1.70 19.94 17.87
C ARG A 433 1.01 21.30 17.84
N ARG A 434 0.11 21.53 16.88
CA ARG A 434 -0.62 22.80 16.73
C ARG A 434 -1.90 22.85 17.56
N LEU A 435 -2.36 21.72 18.09
CA LEU A 435 -3.54 21.69 18.97
C LEU A 435 -3.26 22.45 20.26
N SER A 436 -4.27 23.14 20.77
CA SER A 436 -4.24 23.67 22.14
C SER A 436 -4.25 22.52 23.15
N THR A 437 -3.79 22.78 24.38
CA THR A 437 -3.79 21.72 25.42
C THR A 437 -5.19 21.18 25.71
N GLY A 438 -6.23 22.01 25.63
CA GLY A 438 -7.62 21.58 25.79
C GLY A 438 -8.10 20.68 24.65
N GLU A 439 -7.73 20.98 23.40
CA GLU A 439 -8.03 20.13 22.24
C GLU A 439 -7.27 18.80 22.32
N ALA A 440 -5.98 18.84 22.68
CA ALA A 440 -5.17 17.66 22.88
C ALA A 440 -5.74 16.75 24.00
N ALA A 441 -6.22 17.33 25.09
CA ALA A 441 -6.86 16.58 26.17
C ALA A 441 -8.18 15.91 25.74
N ARG A 442 -8.99 16.58 24.91
CA ARG A 442 -10.21 15.99 24.35
C ARG A 442 -9.88 14.84 23.39
N LEU A 443 -8.90 15.03 22.51
CA LEU A 443 -8.44 13.97 21.62
C LEU A 443 -7.87 12.77 22.42
N ALA A 444 -7.11 13.03 23.49
CA ALA A 444 -6.62 12.00 24.40
C ALA A 444 -7.77 11.22 25.07
N GLY A 445 -8.83 11.92 25.50
CA GLY A 445 -10.04 11.29 26.04
C GLY A 445 -10.75 10.40 25.02
N TYR A 446 -10.87 10.86 23.77
CA TYR A 446 -11.39 10.07 22.66
C TYR A 446 -10.54 8.81 22.39
N LEU A 447 -9.21 8.95 22.31
CA LEU A 447 -8.31 7.82 22.08
C LEU A 447 -8.34 6.81 23.23
N LEU A 448 -8.49 7.29 24.47
CA LEU A 448 -8.67 6.43 25.64
C LEU A 448 -9.94 5.58 25.55
N LYS A 449 -11.06 6.13 25.07
CA LYS A 449 -12.29 5.36 24.83
C LYS A 449 -12.05 4.24 23.83
N TRP A 450 -11.35 4.54 22.74
CA TRP A 450 -10.97 3.53 21.75
C TRP A 450 -10.06 2.45 22.31
N LEU A 451 -9.04 2.83 23.09
CA LEU A 451 -8.17 1.87 23.77
C LEU A 451 -8.97 0.96 24.70
N ASN A 452 -9.97 1.46 25.41
CA ASN A 452 -10.81 0.64 26.29
C ASN A 452 -11.78 -0.25 25.49
N ALA A 453 -12.38 0.27 24.41
CA ALA A 453 -13.25 -0.48 23.51
C ALA A 453 -12.52 -1.71 22.94
N HIS A 454 -11.28 -1.52 22.48
CA HIS A 454 -10.45 -2.60 21.94
C HIS A 454 -10.01 -3.65 22.98
N GLN A 455 -10.03 -3.35 24.30
CA GLN A 455 -9.67 -4.34 25.33
C GLN A 455 -10.73 -5.45 25.47
N GLY A 456 -11.98 -5.15 25.12
CA GLY A 456 -13.08 -6.12 25.15
C GLY A 456 -13.14 -7.01 23.90
N LEU A 457 -12.37 -6.68 22.86
CA LEU A 457 -12.42 -7.35 21.57
C LEU A 457 -11.39 -8.48 21.46
N PRO A 458 -11.69 -9.57 20.74
CA PRO A 458 -10.73 -10.65 20.51
C PRO A 458 -9.46 -10.15 19.83
N VAL A 459 -8.28 -10.42 20.42
CA VAL A 459 -6.99 -9.85 20.00
C VAL A 459 -6.57 -10.21 18.55
N ALA A 460 -7.16 -11.27 17.96
CA ALA A 460 -6.69 -11.85 16.71
C ALA A 460 -6.75 -10.92 15.48
N LYS A 461 -7.52 -9.84 15.51
CA LYS A 461 -7.80 -9.03 14.31
C LYS A 461 -7.99 -7.52 14.55
N VAL A 462 -7.72 -7.06 15.77
CA VAL A 462 -7.72 -5.64 16.23
C VAL A 462 -6.73 -4.74 15.45
N ALA A 463 -5.87 -5.31 14.61
CA ALA A 463 -4.78 -4.58 13.93
C ALA A 463 -5.21 -3.76 12.70
N ARG A 464 -6.40 -3.98 12.13
CA ARG A 464 -6.79 -3.34 10.86
C ARG A 464 -7.95 -2.37 11.05
N SER A 465 -7.86 -1.22 10.39
CA SER A 465 -9.05 -0.42 10.08
C SER A 465 -9.94 -1.27 9.19
N CYS A 466 -11.21 -1.35 9.55
CA CYS A 466 -12.16 -2.10 8.76
C CYS A 466 -13.22 -1.13 8.27
N LEU A 467 -13.44 -1.17 6.96
CA LEU A 467 -14.65 -0.66 6.35
C LEU A 467 -15.72 -1.73 6.53
N PHE A 468 -16.75 -1.41 7.30
CA PHE A 468 -17.90 -2.27 7.48
C PHE A 468 -19.10 -1.60 6.81
N GLY A 469 -19.30 -1.93 5.53
CA GLY A 469 -20.22 -1.18 4.68
C GLY A 469 -19.74 0.26 4.51
N GLU A 470 -20.56 1.22 4.93
CA GLU A 470 -20.25 2.66 4.89
C GLU A 470 -19.56 3.17 6.16
N ALA A 471 -19.51 2.38 7.24
CA ALA A 471 -18.96 2.81 8.51
C ALA A 471 -17.46 2.51 8.61
N VAL A 472 -16.69 3.51 9.05
CA VAL A 472 -15.24 3.41 9.23
C VAL A 472 -14.91 3.31 10.72
N VAL A 473 -14.10 2.31 11.08
CA VAL A 473 -13.66 2.10 12.47
C VAL A 473 -12.14 2.15 12.56
N PRO A 474 -11.55 2.96 13.47
CA PRO A 474 -10.11 2.99 13.66
C PRO A 474 -9.61 1.69 14.30
N GLY A 475 -8.61 1.07 13.67
CA GLY A 475 -7.95 -0.11 14.21
C GLY A 475 -7.08 0.23 15.41
N LEU A 476 -6.77 -0.75 16.27
CA LEU A 476 -5.94 -0.52 17.46
C LEU A 476 -4.55 0.01 17.10
N GLN A 477 -3.95 -0.44 16.00
CA GLN A 477 -2.66 0.09 15.54
C GLN A 477 -2.71 1.61 15.36
N GLN A 478 -3.76 2.11 14.72
CA GLN A 478 -3.93 3.54 14.47
C GLN A 478 -4.19 4.28 15.76
N VAL A 479 -5.07 3.75 16.63
CA VAL A 479 -5.34 4.36 17.94
C VAL A 479 -4.04 4.47 18.76
N VAL A 480 -3.20 3.44 18.76
CA VAL A 480 -1.90 3.44 19.46
C VAL A 480 -0.92 4.43 18.82
N GLU A 481 -0.82 4.46 17.50
CA GLU A 481 0.03 5.41 16.76
C GLU A 481 -0.37 6.86 17.07
N TRP A 482 -1.65 7.20 16.93
CA TRP A 482 -2.20 8.50 17.28
C TRP A 482 -1.95 8.85 18.76
N THR A 483 -2.11 7.88 19.67
CA THR A 483 -1.83 8.08 21.09
C THR A 483 -0.36 8.40 21.34
N SER A 484 0.55 7.65 20.71
CA SER A 484 2.00 7.87 20.85
C SER A 484 2.42 9.25 20.36
N LEU A 485 1.97 9.65 19.17
CA LEU A 485 2.30 10.94 18.58
C LEU A 485 1.66 12.11 19.33
N LEU A 486 0.46 11.91 19.90
CA LEU A 486 -0.19 12.90 20.74
C LEU A 486 0.58 13.12 22.05
N ILE A 487 1.05 12.05 22.68
CA ILE A 487 1.91 12.13 23.87
C ILE A 487 3.22 12.83 23.50
N ASP A 488 3.87 12.47 22.40
CA ASP A 488 5.11 13.12 21.95
C ASP A 488 4.92 14.62 21.66
N ALA A 489 3.75 15.01 21.15
CA ALA A 489 3.42 16.41 20.89
C ALA A 489 3.13 17.22 22.17
N HIS A 490 2.54 16.60 23.20
CA HIS A 490 1.95 17.31 24.35
C HIS A 490 2.40 16.81 25.74
N LEU A 491 3.46 15.99 25.83
CA LEU A 491 3.91 15.37 27.09
C LEU A 491 4.09 16.39 28.22
N THR A 492 4.78 17.50 27.95
CA THR A 492 5.02 18.56 28.93
C THR A 492 3.70 19.20 29.38
N ALA A 493 2.78 19.44 28.44
CA ALA A 493 1.48 20.04 28.75
C ALA A 493 0.60 19.10 29.58
N PHE A 494 0.63 17.80 29.30
CA PHE A 494 -0.06 16.77 30.09
C PHE A 494 0.49 16.58 31.50
N ARG A 495 1.78 16.87 31.73
CA ARG A 495 2.40 16.78 33.05
C ARG A 495 2.22 18.03 33.91
N LEU A 496 2.12 19.20 33.30
CA LEU A 496 2.05 20.47 34.02
C LEU A 496 0.64 20.92 34.37
N GLN A 497 -0.39 20.39 33.72
CA GLN A 497 -1.78 20.82 33.93
C GLN A 497 -2.60 19.76 34.68
N PRO A 498 -3.20 20.08 35.85
CA PRO A 498 -3.90 19.08 36.68
C PRO A 498 -5.07 18.38 35.99
N HIS A 499 -5.77 19.11 35.11
CA HIS A 499 -6.94 18.58 34.40
C HIS A 499 -6.57 17.59 33.29
N THR A 500 -5.35 17.64 32.76
CA THR A 500 -4.86 16.71 31.75
C THR A 500 -4.09 15.53 32.35
N GLU A 501 -3.55 15.69 33.56
CA GLU A 501 -2.86 14.65 34.31
C GLU A 501 -3.73 13.40 34.51
N GLN A 502 -5.01 13.57 34.81
CA GLN A 502 -5.95 12.45 34.98
C GLN A 502 -6.11 11.64 33.69
N VAL A 503 -6.25 12.31 32.55
CA VAL A 503 -6.39 11.67 31.23
C VAL A 503 -5.10 10.96 30.86
N ALA A 504 -3.94 11.59 31.07
CA ALA A 504 -2.64 10.98 30.82
C ALA A 504 -2.40 9.74 31.69
N GLY A 505 -2.74 9.79 32.98
CA GLY A 505 -2.66 8.64 33.89
C GLY A 505 -3.63 7.52 33.53
N ALA A 506 -4.79 7.83 32.95
CA ALA A 506 -5.71 6.82 32.43
C ALA A 506 -5.19 6.18 31.13
N LEU A 507 -4.63 6.97 30.21
CA LEU A 507 -3.96 6.49 29.00
C LEU A 507 -2.79 5.55 29.34
N GLN A 508 -1.94 5.95 30.29
CA GLN A 508 -0.82 5.12 30.74
C GLN A 508 -1.31 3.75 31.23
N ARG A 509 -2.34 3.71 32.08
CA ARG A 509 -2.90 2.44 32.59
C ARG A 509 -3.49 1.57 31.49
N ALA A 510 -4.18 2.18 30.52
CA ALA A 510 -4.74 1.44 29.39
C ALA A 510 -3.62 0.81 28.53
N VAL A 511 -2.57 1.58 28.21
CA VAL A 511 -1.41 1.10 27.44
C VAL A 511 -0.63 0.03 28.20
N GLU A 512 -0.42 0.18 29.52
CA GLU A 512 0.21 -0.85 30.36
C GLU A 512 -0.57 -2.17 30.33
N GLY A 513 -1.90 -2.11 30.27
CA GLY A 513 -2.77 -3.26 30.07
C GLY A 513 -2.44 -4.00 28.77
N TYR A 514 -2.37 -3.26 27.66
CA TYR A 514 -1.98 -3.82 26.36
C TYR A 514 -0.57 -4.40 26.36
N VAL A 515 0.42 -3.69 26.92
CA VAL A 515 1.81 -4.18 26.98
C VAL A 515 1.87 -5.52 27.71
N LYS A 516 1.16 -5.66 28.84
CA LYS A 516 1.07 -6.94 29.58
C LYS A 516 0.41 -8.05 28.77
N GLN A 517 -0.64 -7.73 28.01
CA GLN A 517 -1.32 -8.70 27.14
C GLN A 517 -0.42 -9.12 25.96
N PHE A 518 0.16 -8.16 25.24
CA PHE A 518 1.05 -8.43 24.11
C PHE A 518 2.31 -9.17 24.52
N ALA A 519 2.91 -8.89 25.69
CA ALA A 519 4.06 -9.63 26.20
C ALA A 519 3.76 -11.14 26.32
N LYS A 520 2.56 -11.51 26.77
CA LYS A 520 2.12 -12.92 26.81
C LYS A 520 1.98 -13.51 25.41
N LEU A 521 1.40 -12.75 24.48
CA LEU A 521 1.24 -13.20 23.09
C LEU A 521 2.58 -13.34 22.36
N THR A 522 3.53 -12.44 22.59
CA THR A 522 4.89 -12.53 22.04
C THR A 522 5.60 -13.78 22.55
N ALA A 523 5.42 -14.14 23.82
CA ALA A 523 5.96 -15.40 24.36
C ALA A 523 5.34 -16.63 23.66
N LEU A 524 4.03 -16.61 23.40
CA LEU A 524 3.36 -17.67 22.65
C LEU A 524 3.78 -17.71 21.18
N ARG A 525 4.04 -16.56 20.55
CA ARG A 525 4.53 -16.47 19.17
C ARG A 525 5.85 -17.22 19.00
N GLY A 526 6.81 -17.05 19.92
CA GLY A 526 8.07 -17.79 19.87
C GLY A 526 7.88 -19.31 19.96
N ILE A 527 6.91 -19.76 20.76
CA ILE A 527 6.53 -21.19 20.84
C ILE A 527 5.88 -21.65 19.52
N ALA A 528 4.96 -20.87 18.97
CA ALA A 528 4.29 -21.18 17.72
C ALA A 528 5.26 -21.24 16.54
N GLU A 529 6.19 -20.29 16.44
CA GLU A 529 7.27 -20.27 15.45
C GLU A 529 8.18 -21.50 15.61
N HIS A 530 8.53 -21.88 16.84
CA HIS A 530 9.32 -23.08 17.11
C HIS A 530 8.60 -24.36 16.65
N ILE A 531 7.30 -24.49 16.94
CA ILE A 531 6.46 -25.62 16.49
C ILE A 531 6.35 -25.62 14.95
N GLN A 532 6.12 -24.47 14.34
CA GLN A 532 5.98 -24.33 12.89
C GLN A 532 7.26 -24.71 12.15
N CYS A 533 8.42 -24.30 12.67
CA CYS A 533 9.73 -24.70 12.14
C CYS A 533 10.06 -26.17 12.40
N ARG A 534 9.19 -26.93 13.10
CA ARG A 534 9.46 -28.30 13.59
C ARG A 534 10.82 -28.41 14.28
N ALA A 535 11.24 -27.33 14.94
CA ALA A 535 12.53 -27.30 15.61
C ALA A 535 12.51 -28.36 16.73
N PRO A 536 13.61 -29.08 16.96
CA PRO A 536 13.67 -30.05 18.03
C PRO A 536 13.37 -29.34 19.34
N LEU A 537 12.40 -29.87 20.09
CA LEU A 537 12.07 -29.37 21.43
C LEU A 537 13.38 -29.26 22.22
N PRO A 538 13.64 -28.14 22.90
CA PRO A 538 14.84 -28.01 23.72
C PRO A 538 14.89 -29.20 24.67
N THR A 539 15.80 -30.14 24.39
CA THR A 539 15.94 -31.33 25.22
C THR A 539 16.40 -30.87 26.60
N LEU A 540 15.85 -31.46 27.66
CA LEU A 540 16.15 -31.09 29.06
C LEU A 540 17.65 -31.01 29.40
N HIS A 541 18.51 -31.64 28.58
CA HIS A 541 19.96 -31.59 28.68
C HIS A 541 20.57 -30.22 28.33
N SER A 542 19.88 -29.34 27.59
CA SER A 542 20.37 -27.96 27.32
C SER A 542 20.05 -26.96 28.43
N MET A 543 19.08 -27.25 29.30
CA MET A 543 18.74 -26.38 30.44
C MET A 543 19.65 -26.58 31.65
N THR A 544 20.41 -27.67 31.72
CA THR A 544 21.44 -27.87 32.76
C THR A 544 22.77 -27.19 32.44
N ALA A 545 22.98 -26.73 31.20
CA ALA A 545 24.23 -26.10 30.75
C ALA A 545 24.25 -24.56 30.90
N ALA A 546 23.14 -23.91 31.28
CA ALA A 546 23.07 -22.45 31.40
C ALA A 546 22.81 -21.97 32.84
N LYS A 547 23.62 -22.48 33.78
CA LYS A 547 23.93 -21.75 35.02
C LYS A 547 25.40 -21.39 34.96
N TYR A 548 25.72 -20.31 34.24
CA TYR A 548 27.01 -19.60 34.28
C TYR A 548 28.24 -20.54 34.33
N SER A 549 28.78 -20.95 33.17
CA SER A 549 30.15 -21.45 33.18
C SER A 549 31.09 -20.27 33.44
N ILE A 550 31.67 -20.21 34.64
CA ILE A 550 32.84 -19.38 34.91
C ILE A 550 34.00 -20.09 34.23
N GLU A 551 34.33 -19.69 33.01
CA GLU A 551 35.57 -20.13 32.37
C GLU A 551 36.74 -19.40 33.01
N LEU A 552 37.52 -20.13 33.80
CA LEU A 552 38.74 -19.63 34.42
C LEU A 552 39.86 -19.74 33.38
N LEU A 553 40.10 -18.65 32.65
CA LEU A 553 41.24 -18.52 31.74
C LEU A 553 42.53 -18.43 32.57
N ASP A 554 43.32 -19.51 32.57
CA ASP A 554 44.70 -19.45 33.09
C ASP A 554 45.58 -18.73 32.08
N LEU A 555 45.94 -17.48 32.40
CA LEU A 555 46.80 -16.62 31.56
C LEU A 555 48.30 -16.98 31.66
N ARG A 556 48.63 -18.17 32.17
CA ARG A 556 50.01 -18.71 32.17
C ARG A 556 50.27 -19.54 30.93
N VAL A 557 50.17 -18.92 29.76
CA VAL A 557 50.89 -19.40 28.59
C VAL A 557 52.04 -18.44 28.37
N LEU A 558 53.21 -18.91 28.82
CA LEU A 558 54.54 -18.37 28.54
C LEU A 558 54.90 -18.54 27.06
#